data_AF-A0A5J4QBT3-F1
#
_entry.id   AF-A0A5J4QBT3-F1
#
_cell.length_a   1.000
_cell.length_b   1.000
_cell.length_c   1.000
_cell.angle_alpha   90.00
_cell.angle_beta   90.00
_cell.angle_gamma   90.00
#
_symmetry.space_group_name_H-M   'P 1'
#
loop_
_entity.id
_entity.type
_entity.pdbx_description
1 polymer ?
#
loop_
_entity_poly.entity_id
_entity_poly.type
_entity_poly.pdbx_seq_one_letter_code
_entity_poly.pdbx_strand_id
1 'polypeptide(L)' 'TLANDTGRWKGKGLGGLFQTFFNVNEYISQYPIGAYTVHVIHGMEDQTLTGINDVGIRIEK' A
#
# COMPACT_ATOMS: atom_id res chain seq x y z
N THR A 1 -6.35 -4.65 2.10
CA THR A 1 -5.44 -4.13 3.14
C THR A 1 -4.04 -4.67 2.89
N LEU A 2 -2.99 -3.87 3.15
CA LEU A 2 -1.58 -4.23 2.89
C LEU A 2 -0.97 -5.15 3.96
N ALA A 3 -1.63 -5.26 5.11
CA ALA A 3 -1.26 -6.14 6.22
C ALA A 3 -2.45 -7.00 6.69
N ASN A 4 -2.16 -8.06 7.45
CA ASN A 4 -3.17 -8.83 8.17
C ASN A 4 -3.61 -8.10 9.45
N ASP A 5 -4.53 -8.72 10.17
CA ASP A 5 -5.09 -8.27 11.46
C ASP A 5 -4.03 -8.09 12.57
N THR A 6 -2.88 -8.74 12.44
CA THR A 6 -1.73 -8.61 13.36
C THR A 6 -0.67 -7.61 12.87
N GLY A 7 -0.97 -6.83 11.82
CA GLY A 7 -0.04 -5.83 11.28
C GLY A 7 1.11 -6.39 10.43
N ARG A 8 1.17 -7.72 10.22
CA ARG A 8 2.16 -8.33 9.31
C ARG A 8 1.79 -8.06 7.87
N TRP A 9 2.76 -7.58 7.11
CA TRP A 9 2.59 -7.28 5.69
C TRP A 9 2.23 -8.54 4.90
N LYS A 10 1.24 -8.43 4.01
CA LYS A 10 0.78 -9.52 3.12
C LYS A 10 1.64 -9.68 1.86
N GLY A 11 2.67 -8.85 1.70
CA GLY A 11 3.48 -8.79 0.49
C GLY A 11 4.30 -10.07 0.25
N LYS A 12 4.64 -10.30 -1.02
CA LYS A 12 5.53 -11.40 -1.45
C LYS A 12 6.70 -10.81 -2.22
N GLY A 13 7.89 -11.36 -2.06
CA GLY A 13 9.06 -10.97 -2.82
C GLY A 13 10.27 -11.84 -2.51
N LEU A 14 11.41 -11.48 -3.08
CA LEU A 14 12.64 -12.25 -3.01
C LEU A 14 13.55 -11.66 -1.93
N GLY A 15 14.03 -12.51 -1.01
CA GLY A 15 14.82 -12.06 0.14
C GLY A 15 13.99 -11.22 1.12
N GLY A 16 14.48 -10.03 1.46
CA GLY A 16 13.83 -9.10 2.40
C GLY A 16 12.82 -8.14 1.74
N LEU A 17 12.53 -8.29 0.45
CA LEU A 17 11.59 -7.42 -0.25
C LEU A 17 10.15 -7.93 -0.08
N PHE A 18 9.27 -7.08 0.43
CA PHE A 18 7.84 -7.36 0.54
C PHE A 18 7.05 -6.32 -0.26
N GLN A 19 6.34 -6.76 -1.30
CA GLN A 19 5.52 -5.89 -2.15
C GLN A 19 4.10 -6.42 -2.29
N THR A 20 3.15 -5.50 -2.40
CA THR A 20 1.74 -5.78 -2.69
C THR A 20 1.25 -4.80 -3.74
N PHE A 21 0.41 -5.29 -4.66
CA PHE A 21 -0.21 -4.50 -5.70
C PHE A 21 -1.72 -4.49 -5.50
N PHE A 22 -2.36 -3.39 -5.85
CA PHE A 22 -3.82 -3.28 -5.90
C PHE A 22 -4.22 -2.39 -7.06
N ASN A 23 -5.31 -2.74 -7.74
CA ASN A 23 -5.83 -1.93 -8.82
C ASN A 23 -6.66 -0.79 -8.23
N VAL A 24 -6.25 0.45 -8.47
CA VAL A 24 -7.00 1.62 -8.01
C VAL A 24 -8.40 1.67 -8.67
N ASN A 25 -8.50 1.18 -9.91
CA ASN A 25 -9.74 1.13 -10.67
C ASN A 25 -10.84 0.26 -10.03
N GLU A 26 -10.49 -0.67 -9.13
CA GLU A 26 -11.47 -1.46 -8.36
C GLU A 26 -12.20 -0.63 -7.30
N TYR A 27 -11.65 0.53 -6.91
CA TYR A 27 -12.15 1.38 -5.83
C TYR A 27 -12.67 2.74 -6.30
N ILE A 28 -12.53 3.05 -7.60
CA ILE A 28 -13.04 4.29 -8.19
C ILE A 28 -14.33 3.97 -8.95
N SER A 29 -15.45 4.54 -8.50
CA SER A 29 -16.68 4.57 -9.31
C SER A 29 -16.39 5.30 -10.61
N GLN A 30 -16.72 4.68 -11.76
CA GLN A 30 -16.57 5.33 -13.07
C GLN A 30 -17.53 6.52 -13.26
N TYR A 31 -18.42 6.77 -12.29
CA TYR A 31 -19.40 7.84 -12.32
C TYR A 31 -19.34 8.71 -11.05
N PRO A 32 -19.32 10.04 -11.18
CA PRO A 32 -19.26 10.83 -12.43
C PRO A 32 -17.86 10.84 -13.07
N ILE A 33 -17.78 11.13 -14.37
CA ILE A 33 -16.48 11.36 -15.04
C ILE A 33 -15.84 12.62 -14.46
N GLY A 34 -14.59 12.54 -13.99
CA GLY A 34 -13.92 13.68 -13.38
C GLY A 34 -12.50 13.36 -12.87
N ALA A 35 -11.86 14.38 -12.29
CA ALA A 35 -10.57 14.23 -11.62
C ALA A 35 -10.78 13.64 -10.22
N TYR A 36 -10.01 12.60 -9.89
CA TYR A 36 -10.06 11.94 -8.59
C TYR A 36 -8.76 12.20 -7.83
N THR A 37 -8.88 12.50 -6.54
CA THR A 37 -7.74 12.55 -5.63
C THR A 37 -7.72 11.28 -4.80
N VAL A 38 -6.60 10.56 -4.83
CA VAL A 38 -6.38 9.37 -4.01
C VAL A 38 -5.45 9.73 -2.86
N HIS A 39 -5.90 9.48 -1.64
CA HIS A 39 -5.10 9.64 -0.43
C HIS A 39 -4.56 8.29 0.01
N VAL A 40 -3.24 8.15 0.09
CA VAL A 40 -2.59 6.99 0.67
C VAL A 40 -2.09 7.35 2.05
N ILE A 41 -2.58 6.64 3.06
CA ILE A 41 -2.23 6.86 4.47
C ILE A 41 -1.68 5.54 5.01
N HIS A 42 -0.50 5.56 5.65
CA HIS A 42 0.00 4.39 6.38
C HIS A 42 -0.53 4.42 7.82
N GLY A 43 -0.95 3.25 8.31
CA GLY A 43 -1.40 3.07 9.70
C GLY A 43 -0.31 2.46 10.60
N MET A 44 0.96 2.57 10.21
CA MET A 44 2.07 2.08 11.04
C MET A 44 2.18 2.90 12.33
N GLU A 45 2.58 2.25 13.43
CA GLU A 45 2.81 2.91 14.71
C GLU A 45 3.92 3.97 14.60
N ASP A 46 3.88 4.98 15.48
CA ASP A 46 4.90 6.03 15.57
C ASP A 46 6.25 5.52 16.10
N GLN A 47 6.32 4.25 16.51
CA GLN A 47 7.54 3.61 16.99
C GLN A 47 8.48 3.25 15.82
N THR A 48 9.78 3.27 16.09
CA THR A 48 10.78 2.88 15.09
C THR A 48 10.62 1.41 14.69
N LEU A 49 10.40 1.16 13.42
CA LEU A 49 10.28 -0.19 12.86
C LEU A 49 11.66 -0.79 12.62
N THR A 50 12.12 -1.63 13.55
CA THR A 50 13.40 -2.34 13.41
C THR A 50 13.33 -3.41 12.31
N GLY A 51 14.37 -3.50 11.47
CA GLY A 51 14.45 -4.50 10.39
C GLY A 51 13.81 -4.08 9.07
N ILE A 52 13.25 -2.86 8.99
CA ILE A 52 12.84 -2.23 7.74
C ILE A 52 13.88 -1.15 7.39
N ASN A 53 14.52 -1.29 6.22
CA ASN A 53 15.44 -0.27 5.72
C ASN A 53 14.72 0.81 4.92
N ASP A 54 13.80 0.40 4.04
CA ASP A 54 13.18 1.29 3.05
C ASP A 54 11.68 0.99 2.90
N VAL A 55 10.89 2.05 2.65
CA VAL A 55 9.46 1.98 2.33
C VAL A 55 9.18 2.94 1.18
N GLY A 56 8.41 2.47 0.18
CA GLY A 56 8.07 3.28 -0.99
C GLY A 56 6.72 2.90 -1.60
N ILE A 57 6.19 3.82 -2.41
CA ILE A 57 4.95 3.62 -3.17
C ILE A 57 5.29 3.85 -4.64
N ARG A 58 4.86 2.92 -5.51
CA ARG A 58 4.97 3.03 -6.96
C ARG A 58 3.57 3.16 -7.56
N ILE A 59 3.40 4.14 -8.43
CA ILE A 59 2.15 4.39 -9.18
C ILE A 59 2.45 4.13 -10.65
N GLU A 60 1.62 3.33 -11.29
CA GLU A 60 1.72 2.97 -12.72
C GLU A 60 0.41 3.27 -13.44
N LYS A 61 0.49 3.45 -14.77
CA LYS A 61 -0.65 3.73 -15.65
C LYS A 61 -1.24 2.44 -16.21
#